data_AF-A0A210RYC8-F1
#
_entry.id   AF-A0A210RYC8-F1
#
_cell.length_a   1.000
_cell.length_b   1.000
_cell.length_c   1.000
_cell.angle_alpha   90.00
_cell.angle_beta   90.00
_cell.angle_gamma   90.00
#
_symmetry.space_group_name_H-M   'P 1'
#
loop_
_entity.id
_entity.type
_entity.pdbx_description
1 polymer ?
#
loop_
_entity_poly.entity_id
_entity_poly.type
_entity_poly.pdbx_seq_one_letter_code
_entity_poly.pdbx_strand_id
1 'polypeptide(L)'
;MNKPGKLPEIRKEVFTKARESLGLSTKELSGMACLSVRQIEQIENGETSTFYGPQVKVTAAKKVAGLLKLKEEDAFDFGEEAPPAKIIAEKELEPPVAQKVVKAEKEPAPEKKIQATASGGDTQSSC
;
A
#
# COMPACT_ATOMS: atom_id res chain seq x y z
N MET A 1 26.37 -6.39 20.57
CA MET A 1 25.90 -4.99 20.72
C MET A 1 24.77 -4.74 19.72
N ASN A 2 23.51 -4.73 20.16
CA ASN A 2 22.38 -4.35 19.31
C ASN A 2 22.15 -2.85 19.50
N LYS A 3 22.74 -2.02 18.63
CA LYS A 3 22.33 -0.63 18.52
C LYS A 3 20.89 -0.64 17.98
N PRO A 4 19.90 0.02 18.60
CA PRO A 4 18.65 0.28 17.94
C PRO A 4 18.98 1.26 16.81
N GLY A 5 19.28 0.72 15.63
CA GLY A 5 19.61 1.52 14.45
C GLY A 5 18.51 2.55 14.26
N LYS A 6 18.90 3.82 14.18
CA LYS A 6 17.94 4.91 14.01
C LYS A 6 17.22 4.64 12.70
N LEU A 7 15.90 4.52 12.76
CA LEU A 7 15.14 4.20 11.56
C LEU A 7 15.29 5.36 10.58
N PRO A 8 15.49 5.06 9.28
CA PRO A 8 15.66 6.10 8.30
C PRO A 8 14.37 6.91 8.16
N GLU A 9 14.53 8.19 7.89
CA GLU A 9 13.40 9.10 7.73
C GLU A 9 12.88 9.04 6.30
N ILE A 10 11.56 8.97 6.14
CA ILE A 10 10.94 8.79 4.83
C ILE A 10 10.83 10.15 4.14
N ARG A 11 11.46 10.31 2.97
CA ARG A 11 11.38 11.53 2.16
C ARG A 11 10.07 11.57 1.38
N LYS A 12 9.00 11.94 2.07
CA LYS A 12 7.62 11.95 1.58
C LYS A 12 7.43 12.62 0.21
N GLU A 13 8.12 13.74 -0.03
CA GLU A 13 8.01 14.48 -1.30
C GLU A 13 8.51 13.69 -2.51
N VAL A 14 9.48 12.80 -2.32
CA VAL A 14 10.06 11.98 -3.39
C VAL A 14 9.05 10.93 -3.84
N PHE A 15 8.28 10.35 -2.91
CA PHE A 15 7.21 9.41 -3.21
C PHE A 15 6.10 10.06 -4.04
N THR A 16 5.61 11.23 -3.62
CA THR A 16 4.57 11.96 -4.34
C THR A 16 5.04 12.33 -5.75
N LYS A 17 6.23 12.92 -5.88
CA LYS A 17 6.79 13.31 -7.18
C LYS A 17 6.99 12.12 -8.11
N ALA A 18 7.49 10.99 -7.60
CA ALA A 18 7.72 9.80 -8.42
C ALA A 18 6.39 9.16 -8.86
N ARG A 19 5.39 9.12 -7.97
CA ARG A 19 4.04 8.67 -8.31
C ARG A 19 3.44 9.53 -9.43
N GLU A 20 3.51 10.84 -9.30
CA GLU A 20 3.01 11.79 -10.31
C GLU A 20 3.77 11.69 -11.63
N SER A 21 5.09 11.49 -11.57
CA SER A 21 5.93 11.30 -12.76
C SER A 21 5.56 10.03 -13.54
N LEU A 22 5.08 9.00 -12.85
CA LEU A 22 4.56 7.77 -13.46
C LEU A 22 3.08 7.85 -13.82
N GLY A 23 2.39 8.96 -13.52
CA GLY A 23 0.98 9.14 -13.81
C GLY A 23 0.05 8.22 -12.99
N LEU A 24 0.52 7.69 -11.86
CA LEU A 24 -0.25 6.76 -11.02
C LEU A 24 -1.09 7.52 -10.00
N SER A 25 -2.31 7.07 -9.76
CA SER A 25 -3.09 7.51 -8.60
C SER A 25 -2.65 6.78 -7.32
N THR A 26 -2.91 7.38 -6.14
CA THR A 26 -2.65 6.76 -4.83
C THR A 26 -3.36 5.41 -4.70
N LYS A 27 -4.56 5.28 -5.29
CA LYS A 27 -5.32 4.03 -5.31
C LYS A 27 -4.64 2.95 -6.15
N GLU A 28 -4.17 3.28 -7.34
CA GLU A 28 -3.44 2.33 -8.20
C GLU A 28 -2.14 1.89 -7.54
N LEU A 29 -1.37 2.83 -7.00
CA LEU A 29 -0.14 2.53 -6.28
C LEU A 29 -0.40 1.64 -5.06
N SER A 30 -1.49 1.87 -4.32
CA SER A 30 -1.88 1.01 -3.19
C SER A 30 -2.20 -0.42 -3.63
N GLY A 31 -2.89 -0.59 -4.75
CA GLY A 31 -3.20 -1.90 -5.33
C GLY A 31 -1.93 -2.64 -5.78
N MET A 32 -1.00 -1.93 -6.44
CA MET A 32 0.29 -2.47 -6.86
C MET A 32 1.17 -2.86 -5.67
N ALA A 33 1.16 -2.07 -4.59
CA ALA A 33 1.95 -2.35 -3.37
C ALA A 33 1.32 -3.41 -2.46
N CYS A 34 0.08 -3.82 -2.73
CA CYS A 34 -0.74 -4.61 -1.82
C CYS A 34 -0.86 -3.94 -0.43
N LEU A 35 -1.01 -2.62 -0.43
CA LEU A 35 -1.18 -1.78 0.75
C LEU A 35 -2.53 -1.07 0.69
N SER A 36 -3.01 -0.60 1.83
CA SER A 36 -4.18 0.27 1.86
C SER A 36 -3.83 1.67 1.32
N VAL A 37 -4.82 2.35 0.74
CA VAL A 37 -4.70 3.75 0.28
C VAL A 37 -4.17 4.63 1.41
N ARG A 38 -4.71 4.45 2.63
CA ARG A 38 -4.29 5.18 3.82
C ARG A 38 -2.80 4.98 4.15
N GLN A 39 -2.24 3.79 3.94
CA GLN A 39 -0.80 3.57 4.15
C GLN A 39 0.05 4.36 3.15
N ILE A 40 -0.39 4.45 1.89
CA ILE A 40 0.29 5.26 0.89
C ILE A 40 0.22 6.75 1.27
N GLU A 41 -0.96 7.23 1.65
CA GLU A 41 -1.14 8.62 2.10
C GLU A 41 -0.26 8.96 3.32
N GLN A 42 -0.09 8.02 4.25
CA GLN A 42 0.79 8.22 5.41
C GLN A 42 2.26 8.34 5.03
N ILE A 43 2.70 7.60 4.01
CA ILE A 43 4.05 7.68 3.44
C ILE A 43 4.25 9.03 2.72
N GLU A 44 3.27 9.45 1.92
CA GLU A 44 3.31 10.69 1.12
C GLU A 44 3.13 11.97 1.96
N ASN A 45 2.39 11.91 3.08
CA ASN A 45 2.20 13.04 3.99
C ASN A 45 3.26 13.09 5.10
N GLY A 46 4.02 12.00 5.27
CA GLY A 46 4.96 11.83 6.38
C GLY A 46 4.23 11.71 7.73
N GLU A 47 3.05 11.10 7.75
CA GLU A 47 2.25 11.01 8.96
C GLU A 47 2.93 10.03 9.95
N THR A 48 3.28 10.54 11.13
CA THR A 48 3.76 9.72 12.25
C THR A 48 2.61 9.02 12.97
N SER A 49 1.56 8.64 12.23
CA SER A 49 0.37 7.95 12.74
C SER A 49 0.74 6.83 13.71
N THR A 50 0.07 6.80 14.86
CA THR A 50 0.28 5.80 15.92
C THR A 50 -0.17 4.39 15.54
N PHE A 51 -0.93 4.26 14.44
CA PHE A 51 -1.51 3.00 14.02
C PHE A 51 -0.47 2.00 13.45
N TYR A 52 0.65 2.50 12.90
CA TYR A 52 1.72 1.65 12.40
C TYR A 52 3.06 1.98 13.07
N GLY A 53 3.77 0.93 13.50
CA GLY A 53 5.11 1.05 14.03
C GLY A 53 6.06 1.69 13.00
N PRO A 54 7.04 2.50 13.45
CA PRO A 54 8.03 3.12 12.56
C PRO A 54 8.71 2.15 11.56
N GLN A 55 9.03 0.92 12.01
CA GLN A 55 9.61 -0.12 11.15
C GLN A 55 8.67 -0.58 10.03
N VAL A 56 7.36 -0.70 10.33
CA VAL A 56 6.34 -1.09 9.34
C VAL A 56 6.23 -0.02 8.27
N LYS A 57 6.34 1.26 8.64
CA LYS A 57 6.32 2.38 7.70
C LYS A 57 7.52 2.36 6.75
N VAL A 58 8.72 2.18 7.29
CA VAL A 58 9.94 2.05 6.47
C VAL A 58 9.82 0.86 5.52
N THR A 59 9.34 -0.28 5.99
CA THR A 59 9.16 -1.48 5.16
C THR A 59 8.12 -1.27 4.07
N ALA A 60 6.99 -0.63 4.38
CA ALA A 60 5.96 -0.28 3.40
C ALA A 60 6.51 0.70 2.35
N ALA A 61 7.19 1.76 2.80
CA ALA A 61 7.85 2.72 1.92
C ALA A 61 8.89 2.07 1.01
N LYS A 62 9.64 1.06 1.47
CA LYS A 62 10.61 0.33 0.62
C LYS A 62 9.92 -0.39 -0.52
N LYS A 63 8.77 -1.03 -0.26
CA LYS A 63 7.96 -1.66 -1.31
C LYS A 63 7.45 -0.64 -2.32
N VAL A 64 6.95 0.49 -1.83
CA VAL A 64 6.45 1.57 -2.70
C VAL A 64 7.59 2.18 -3.51
N ALA A 65 8.78 2.38 -2.93
CA ALA A 65 9.94 2.91 -3.63
C ALA A 65 10.37 1.98 -4.78
N GLY A 66 10.37 0.66 -4.56
CA GLY A 66 10.64 -0.31 -5.61
C GLY A 66 9.65 -0.25 -6.78
N LEU A 67 8.35 -0.02 -6.50
CA LEU A 67 7.34 0.16 -7.55
C LEU A 67 7.50 1.48 -8.31
N LEU A 68 7.89 2.53 -7.60
CA LEU A 68 8.16 3.85 -8.17
C LEU A 68 9.53 3.94 -8.87
N LYS A 69 10.30 2.85 -8.90
CA LYS A 69 11.68 2.78 -9.42
C LYS A 69 12.62 3.80 -8.76
N LEU A 70 12.36 4.13 -7.50
CA LEU A 70 13.19 4.99 -6.67
C LEU A 70 14.28 4.17 -5.97
N LYS A 71 15.47 4.74 -5.87
CA LYS A 71 16.52 4.18 -5.01
C LYS A 71 16.18 4.45 -3.56
N GLU A 72 16.54 3.52 -2.67
CA GLU A 72 16.33 3.70 -1.23
C GLU A 72 17.06 4.95 -0.71
N GLU A 73 18.24 5.27 -1.27
CA GLU A 73 19.05 6.44 -0.89
C GLU A 73 18.36 7.77 -1.22
N ASP A 74 17.52 7.80 -2.26
CA ASP A 74 16.75 8.98 -2.64
C ASP A 74 15.42 9.07 -1.87
N ALA A 75 14.82 7.91 -1.57
CA ALA A 75 13.53 7.80 -0.88
C ALA A 75 13.64 7.91 0.65
N PHE A 76 14.80 7.62 1.22
CA PHE A 76 15.03 7.59 2.65
C PHE A 76 16.25 8.41 3.04
N ASP A 77 16.14 9.12 4.16
CA ASP A 77 17.26 9.79 4.80
C ASP A 77 17.83 8.92 5.92
N PHE A 78 19.02 8.35 5.67
CA PHE A 78 19.71 7.48 6.64
C PHE A 78 20.55 8.28 7.66
N GLY A 79 20.63 9.61 7.55
CA GLY A 79 21.49 10.42 8.41
C GLY A 79 22.97 10.05 8.31
N GLU A 80 23.76 10.37 9.33
CA GLU A 80 25.21 10.06 9.39
C GLU A 80 25.52 8.55 9.44
N GLU A 81 24.50 7.69 9.55
CA GLU A 81 24.65 6.27 9.23
C GLU A 81 24.69 6.10 7.70
N ALA A 82 25.90 6.17 7.15
CA ALA A 82 26.19 5.73 5.79
C ALA A 82 25.57 4.33 5.52
N PRO A 83 24.95 4.11 4.35
CA PRO A 83 24.25 2.87 4.08
C PRO A 83 25.23 1.68 4.11
N PRO A 84 24.85 0.52 4.69
CA PRO A 84 25.59 -0.71 4.43
C PRO A 84 25.50 -1.01 2.94
N ALA A 85 26.66 -1.08 2.31
CA ALA A 85 26.85 -1.25 0.88
C ALA A 85 25.99 -2.37 0.27
N LYS A 86 25.33 -2.03 -0.85
CA LYS A 86 25.06 -2.86 -2.04
C LYS A 86 24.49 -4.27 -1.80
N ILE A 87 23.20 -4.45 -2.08
CA ILE A 87 22.75 -5.62 -2.84
C ILE A 87 22.00 -5.11 -4.07
N ILE A 88 22.76 -5.09 -5.16
CA ILE A 88 22.31 -4.89 -6.53
C ILE A 88 21.41 -6.08 -6.86
N ALA A 89 20.11 -5.86 -7.00
CA ALA A 89 19.22 -6.77 -7.71
C ALA A 89 18.66 -6.01 -8.91
N GLU A 90 19.58 -5.71 -9.83
CA GLU A 90 19.25 -5.42 -11.22
C GLU A 90 18.58 -6.68 -11.77
N LYS A 91 17.24 -6.68 -11.80
CA LYS A 91 16.46 -7.62 -12.60
C LYS A 91 15.65 -6.83 -13.60
N GLU A 92 16.38 -6.24 -14.54
CA GLU A 92 15.90 -6.09 -15.90
C GLU A 92 15.85 -7.48 -16.53
N LEU A 93 14.64 -8.00 -16.75
CA LEU A 93 14.28 -8.74 -17.96
C LEU A 93 12.76 -8.95 -17.97
N GLU A 94 12.09 -8.16 -18.80
CA GLU A 94 11.15 -8.55 -19.86
C GLU A 94 10.03 -9.62 -19.63
N PRO A 95 8.92 -9.51 -20.39
CA PRO A 95 7.62 -10.09 -20.05
C PRO A 95 7.50 -11.54 -20.53
N PRO A 96 6.81 -12.43 -19.78
CA PRO A 96 6.29 -13.65 -20.36
C PRO A 96 4.88 -13.41 -20.92
N VAL A 97 4.86 -13.20 -22.24
CA VAL A 97 3.95 -13.79 -23.23
C VAL A 97 2.70 -14.50 -22.70
N ALA A 98 1.57 -14.01 -23.20
CA ALA A 98 0.28 -14.67 -23.41
C ALA A 98 0.20 -16.18 -23.15
N GLN A 99 -0.71 -16.57 -22.25
CA GLN A 99 -1.45 -17.83 -22.40
C GLN A 99 -2.96 -17.57 -22.34
N LYS A 100 -3.59 -18.01 -23.42
CA LYS A 100 -5.01 -17.96 -23.74
C LYS A 100 -5.80 -18.98 -22.93
N VAL A 101 -6.99 -18.55 -22.49
CA VAL A 101 -8.29 -19.24 -22.58
C VAL A 101 -8.42 -20.59 -21.88
N VAL A 102 -9.23 -20.65 -20.82
CA VAL A 102 -10.39 -21.58 -20.78
C VAL A 102 -11.59 -20.92 -20.10
N LYS A 103 -12.64 -20.80 -20.89
CA LYS A 103 -14.02 -20.47 -20.58
C LYS A 103 -14.60 -21.51 -19.60
N ALA A 104 -15.11 -21.09 -18.46
CA ALA A 104 -15.99 -21.90 -17.63
C ALA A 104 -17.20 -21.05 -17.22
N GLU A 105 -18.18 -21.11 -18.11
CA GLU A 105 -19.58 -20.77 -17.84
C GLU A 105 -20.09 -21.75 -16.77
N LYS A 106 -20.47 -21.22 -15.60
CA LYS A 106 -21.42 -21.86 -14.69
C LYS A 106 -22.06 -20.81 -13.78
N GLU A 107 -23.11 -20.18 -14.29
CA GLU A 107 -24.31 -19.98 -13.46
C GLU A 107 -24.93 -21.36 -13.20
N PRO A 108 -25.59 -21.62 -12.04
CA PRO A 108 -26.68 -20.77 -11.55
C PRO A 108 -26.83 -20.62 -10.01
N ALA A 109 -27.69 -19.66 -9.66
CA ALA A 109 -28.52 -19.52 -8.46
C ALA A 109 -27.83 -19.19 -7.12
N PRO A 110 -28.41 -18.21 -6.40
CA PRO A 110 -29.19 -18.62 -5.24
C PRO A 110 -30.51 -17.84 -5.09
N GLU A 111 -31.64 -18.54 -5.23
CA GLU A 111 -32.83 -18.24 -4.45
C GLU A 111 -32.69 -18.95 -3.09
N LYS A 112 -32.51 -18.18 -2.01
CA LYS A 112 -33.01 -18.61 -0.70
C LYS A 112 -33.47 -17.41 0.12
N LYS A 113 -34.79 -17.22 0.04
CA LYS A 113 -35.67 -16.58 1.02
C LYS A 113 -35.16 -16.77 2.45
N ILE A 114 -34.84 -15.67 3.13
CA ILE A 114 -34.77 -15.63 4.59
C ILE A 114 -35.72 -14.51 5.03
N GLN A 115 -36.85 -14.96 5.56
CA GLN A 115 -37.88 -14.16 6.17
C GLN A 115 -37.74 -14.39 7.68
N ALA A 116 -37.36 -13.34 8.43
CA ALA A 116 -37.54 -13.22 9.88
C ALA A 116 -37.34 -11.73 10.20
N THR A 117 -38.40 -10.91 10.23
CA THR A 117 -39.32 -10.63 11.35
C THR A 117 -38.67 -10.07 12.61
N ALA A 118 -39.14 -8.86 12.94
CA ALA A 118 -39.23 -8.19 14.24
C ALA A 118 -37.96 -7.56 14.83
N SER A 119 -37.95 -6.23 14.97
CA SER A 119 -38.49 -5.55 16.16
C SER A 119 -38.07 -4.07 16.23
N GLY A 120 -39.00 -3.23 16.72
CA GLY A 120 -38.76 -1.86 17.24
C GLY A 120 -38.72 -0.76 16.17
N GLY A 121 -39.42 0.37 16.28
CA GLY A 121 -40.28 0.92 17.31
C GLY A 121 -40.46 2.42 17.02
N ASP A 122 -41.67 2.95 17.19
CA ASP A 122 -42.04 4.39 17.20
C ASP A 122 -43.55 4.39 17.49
N THR A 123 -44.12 4.71 18.66
CA THR A 123 -43.95 5.80 19.63
C THR A 123 -44.17 7.20 19.08
N GLN A 124 -45.44 7.58 18.86
CA GLN A 124 -46.08 8.83 19.34
C GLN A 124 -47.54 8.79 18.86
N SER A 125 -48.57 8.66 19.69
CA SER A 125 -49.04 9.54 20.78
C SER A 125 -49.43 10.94 20.33
N SER A 126 -50.75 11.18 20.40
CA SER A 126 -51.45 12.45 20.62
C SER A 126 -51.44 13.51 19.51
N CYS A 127 -52.54 13.64 18.77
CA CYS A 127 -53.61 14.61 19.07
C CYS A 127 -54.87 14.30 18.24
#